data_AF-A0A944YX11-F1
#
_entry.id   AF-A0A944YX11-F1
#
_cell.length_a   1.000
_cell.length_b   1.000
_cell.length_c   1.000
_cell.angle_alpha   90.00
_cell.angle_beta   90.00
_cell.angle_gamma   90.00
#
_symmetry.space_group_name_H-M   'P 1'
#
loop_
_entity.id
_entity.type
_entity.pdbx_description
1 polymer ?
#
loop_
_entity_poly.entity_id
_entity_poly.type
_entity_poly.pdbx_seq_one_letter_code
_entity_poly.pdbx_strand_id
1 'polypeptide(L)'
;MIVAEQKPLKDIQRMLKGKKKVLTVGCGTCVSVCFAGGKKESSAMAATLRTAAALEGQELEVEEVTVQRQCVQEFVAPLEKDIGEYDAVLSMACGVGVQTLAEKYMDTPILPGLDTNFMGQPTEP
;
A
#
# COMPACT_ATOMS: atom_id res chain seq x y z
N MET A 1 5.71 -8.46 -15.79
CA MET A 1 4.57 -9.11 -15.13
C MET A 1 4.84 -9.27 -13.64
N ILE A 2 3.85 -8.92 -12.82
CA ILE A 2 3.85 -9.18 -11.38
C ILE A 2 2.61 -10.03 -11.08
N VAL A 3 2.75 -11.02 -10.21
CA VAL A 3 1.62 -11.68 -9.55
C VAL A 3 1.74 -11.42 -8.07
N ALA A 4 0.68 -10.89 -7.48
CA ALA A 4 0.61 -10.61 -6.06
C ALA A 4 -0.80 -10.92 -5.55
N GLU A 5 -0.90 -11.15 -4.25
CA GLU A 5 -2.17 -11.30 -3.55
C GLU A 5 -2.21 -10.38 -2.32
N GLN A 6 -3.40 -10.00 -1.89
CA GLN A 6 -3.53 -9.21 -0.66
C GLN A 6 -3.14 -10.07 0.53
N LYS A 7 -2.34 -9.50 1.44
CA LYS A 7 -2.07 -10.14 2.72
C LYS A 7 -3.39 -10.37 3.46
N PRO A 8 -3.48 -11.44 4.27
CA PRO A 8 -4.63 -11.63 5.14
C PRO A 8 -4.90 -10.38 5.98
N LEU A 9 -6.16 -9.96 6.06
CA LEU A 9 -6.56 -8.75 6.81
C LEU A 9 -5.99 -8.74 8.24
N LYS A 10 -6.01 -9.90 8.92
CA LYS A 10 -5.47 -10.05 10.28
C LYS A 10 -3.98 -9.71 10.38
N ASP A 11 -3.19 -10.04 9.36
CA ASP A 11 -1.77 -9.70 9.33
C ASP A 11 -1.56 -8.21 9.14
N ILE A 12 -2.37 -7.57 8.28
CA ILE A 12 -2.37 -6.12 8.09
C ILE A 12 -2.76 -5.41 9.40
N GLN A 13 -3.85 -5.82 10.04
CA GLN A 13 -4.28 -5.27 11.34
C GLN A 13 -3.19 -5.41 12.41
N ARG A 14 -2.48 -6.55 12.44
CA ARG A 14 -1.35 -6.74 13.37
C ARG A 14 -0.22 -5.75 13.10
N MET A 15 0.12 -5.49 11.83
CA MET A 15 1.16 -4.51 11.47
C MET A 15 0.73 -3.07 11.77
N LEU A 16 -0.57 -2.78 11.67
CA LEU A 16 -1.15 -1.45 11.96
C LEU A 16 -1.51 -1.23 13.43
N LYS A 17 -1.22 -2.19 14.32
CA LYS A 17 -1.56 -2.10 15.74
C LYS A 17 -0.95 -0.84 16.37
N GLY A 18 -1.80 -0.01 16.97
CA GLY A 18 -1.39 1.22 17.65
C GLY A 18 -1.21 2.44 16.73
N LYS A 19 -1.47 2.30 15.42
CA LYS A 19 -1.53 3.40 14.46
C LYS A 19 -2.92 4.02 14.47
N LYS A 20 -3.00 5.35 14.32
CA LYS A 20 -4.25 6.12 14.33
C LYS A 20 -4.55 6.74 12.97
N LYS A 21 -3.54 7.15 12.22
CA LYS A 21 -3.67 7.70 10.86
C LYS A 21 -2.80 6.91 9.88
N VAL A 22 -3.44 6.26 8.90
CA VAL A 22 -2.75 5.38 7.94
C VAL A 22 -3.08 5.78 6.50
N LEU A 23 -2.05 5.88 5.66
CA LEU A 23 -2.24 6.10 4.22
C LEU A 23 -2.15 4.77 3.47
N THR A 24 -3.21 4.38 2.77
CA THR A 24 -3.16 3.25 1.83
C THR A 24 -2.73 3.75 0.45
N VAL A 25 -1.59 3.29 -0.05
CA VAL A 25 -1.06 3.71 -1.36
C VAL A 25 -1.24 2.57 -2.36
N GLY A 26 -2.06 2.79 -3.38
CA GLY A 26 -2.26 1.90 -4.51
C GLY A 26 -1.18 1.99 -5.58
N CYS A 27 -1.01 0.91 -6.35
CA CYS A 27 -0.08 0.84 -7.48
C CYS A 27 -0.85 0.50 -8.76
N GLY A 28 -1.09 1.52 -9.59
CA GLY A 28 -2.07 1.53 -10.66
C GLY A 28 -1.76 0.70 -11.90
N THR A 29 -0.68 -0.09 -11.95
CA THR A 29 -0.24 -0.81 -13.15
C THR A 29 -0.16 -2.32 -12.95
N CYS A 30 1.01 -2.87 -12.63
CA CYS A 30 1.27 -4.31 -12.70
C CYS A 30 0.39 -5.14 -11.74
N VAL A 31 0.21 -4.69 -10.49
CA VAL A 31 -0.63 -5.38 -9.50
C VAL A 31 -2.13 -5.10 -9.67
N SER A 32 -2.51 -4.07 -10.44
CA SER A 32 -3.91 -3.87 -10.85
C SER A 32 -4.37 -4.97 -11.80
N VAL A 33 -3.48 -5.51 -12.64
CA VAL A 33 -3.82 -6.54 -13.62
C VAL A 33 -4.21 -7.85 -12.93
N CYS A 34 -3.61 -8.17 -11.79
CA CYS A 34 -3.99 -9.32 -10.97
C CYS A 34 -4.98 -8.98 -9.84
N PHE A 35 -5.62 -7.79 -9.90
CA PHE A 35 -6.62 -7.34 -8.94
C PHE A 35 -6.16 -7.38 -7.47
N ALA A 36 -4.89 -7.06 -7.23
CA ALA A 36 -4.30 -7.13 -5.89
C ALA A 36 -4.18 -5.76 -5.21
N GLY A 37 -3.76 -4.72 -5.94
CA GLY A 37 -3.36 -3.44 -5.33
C GLY A 37 -3.58 -2.19 -6.16
N GLY A 38 -4.43 -2.25 -7.19
CA GLY A 38 -4.83 -1.07 -7.95
C GLY A 38 -5.74 -0.14 -7.14
N LYS A 39 -6.32 0.87 -7.81
CA LYS A 39 -7.20 1.87 -7.16
C LYS A 39 -8.38 1.22 -6.45
N LYS A 40 -9.08 0.29 -7.12
CA LYS A 40 -10.26 -0.37 -6.56
C LYS A 40 -9.91 -1.19 -5.33
N GLU A 41 -8.81 -1.93 -5.39
CA GLU A 41 -8.33 -2.80 -4.33
C GLU A 41 -7.85 -2.00 -3.12
N SER A 42 -7.17 -0.88 -3.37
CA SER A 42 -6.69 0.02 -2.31
C SER A 42 -7.84 0.72 -1.59
N SER A 43 -8.84 1.21 -2.34
CA SER A 43 -10.06 1.77 -1.76
C SER A 43 -10.85 0.74 -0.95
N ALA A 44 -10.96 -0.49 -1.46
CA ALA A 44 -11.63 -1.58 -0.76
C ALA A 44 -10.88 -1.92 0.55
N MET A 45 -9.56 -2.05 0.50
CA MET A 45 -8.73 -2.31 1.68
C MET A 45 -8.89 -1.20 2.73
N ALA A 46 -8.82 0.06 2.31
CA ALA A 46 -9.00 1.20 3.22
C ALA A 46 -10.39 1.19 3.88
N ALA A 47 -11.45 0.93 3.11
CA ALA A 47 -12.81 0.78 3.67
C ALA A 47 -12.90 -0.40 4.65
N THR A 48 -12.34 -1.56 4.30
CA THR A 48 -12.30 -2.73 5.19
C THR A 48 -11.57 -2.44 6.50
N LEU A 49 -10.44 -1.73 6.46
CA LEU A 49 -9.68 -1.34 7.65
C LEU A 49 -10.47 -0.39 8.55
N ARG A 50 -11.12 0.63 7.98
CA ARG A 50 -11.99 1.55 8.74
C ARG A 50 -13.14 0.79 9.42
N THR A 51 -13.81 -0.12 8.69
CA THR A 51 -14.89 -0.94 9.25
C THR A 51 -14.39 -1.88 10.34
N ALA A 52 -13.27 -2.56 10.14
CA ALA A 52 -12.71 -3.48 11.13
C ALA A 52 -12.30 -2.75 12.42
N ALA A 53 -11.65 -1.58 12.30
CA ALA A 53 -11.30 -0.75 13.46
C ALA A 53 -12.54 -0.29 14.24
N ALA A 54 -13.58 0.17 13.53
CA ALA A 54 -14.84 0.57 14.16
C ALA A 54 -15.51 -0.58 14.93
N LEU A 55 -15.51 -1.80 14.38
CA LEU A 55 -16.03 -2.99 15.06
C LEU A 55 -15.23 -3.37 16.31
N GLU A 56 -13.93 -3.08 16.33
CA GLU A 56 -13.03 -3.30 17.47
C GLU A 56 -12.99 -2.12 18.45
N GLY A 57 -13.77 -1.05 18.21
CA GLY A 57 -13.79 0.15 19.04
C GLY A 57 -12.49 0.97 18.97
N GLN A 58 -11.73 0.83 17.89
CA GLN A 58 -10.48 1.55 17.65
C GLN A 58 -10.71 2.77 16.77
N GLU A 59 -10.10 3.90 17.13
CA GLU A 59 -10.02 5.07 16.25
C GLU A 59 -8.88 4.86 15.24
N LEU A 60 -9.25 4.57 13.99
CA LEU A 60 -8.33 4.47 12.86
C LEU A 60 -8.86 5.29 11.69
N GLU A 61 -8.19 6.40 11.41
CA GLU A 61 -8.32 7.14 10.17
C GLU A 61 -7.48 6.45 9.09
N VAL A 62 -8.13 6.11 7.98
CA VAL A 62 -7.44 5.58 6.80
C VAL A 62 -7.72 6.55 5.67
N GLU A 63 -6.67 7.02 4.99
CA GLU A 63 -6.77 7.73 3.73
C GLU A 63 -6.23 6.85 2.59
N GLU A 64 -6.48 7.23 1.35
CA GLU A 64 -6.11 6.42 0.20
C GLU A 64 -5.69 7.28 -0.99
N VAL A 65 -4.62 6.86 -1.65
CA VAL A 65 -4.12 7.47 -2.89
C VAL A 65 -3.63 6.37 -3.81
N THR A 66 -3.62 6.59 -5.11
CA THR A 66 -3.05 5.62 -6.06
C THR A 66 -2.10 6.34 -7.00
N VAL A 67 -0.86 5.86 -7.05
CA VAL A 67 0.15 6.33 -8.01
C VAL A 67 0.25 5.36 -9.18
N GLN A 68 0.81 5.80 -10.31
CA GLN A 68 0.92 4.95 -11.50
C GLN A 68 1.81 3.73 -11.26
N ARG A 69 3.02 3.92 -10.71
CA ARG A 69 3.93 2.86 -10.26
C ARG A 69 4.64 3.32 -9.00
N GLN A 70 4.56 2.52 -7.93
CA GLN A 70 5.32 2.81 -6.70
C GLN A 70 6.83 2.54 -6.85
N CYS A 71 7.22 1.67 -7.78
CA CYS A 71 8.62 1.35 -8.06
C CYS A 71 9.36 2.40 -8.92
N VAL A 72 8.77 3.58 -9.13
CA VAL A 72 9.32 4.66 -9.97
C VAL A 72 9.29 5.95 -9.15
N GLN A 73 10.47 6.53 -8.93
CA GLN A 73 10.72 7.63 -8.00
C GLN A 73 9.86 8.88 -8.31
N GLU A 74 9.66 9.15 -9.59
CA GLU A 74 8.92 10.30 -10.11
C GLU A 74 7.43 10.20 -9.81
N PHE A 75 6.86 8.99 -9.83
CA PHE A 75 5.43 8.80 -9.56
C PHE A 75 5.09 8.79 -8.07
N VAL A 76 6.07 8.50 -7.21
CA VAL A 76 5.87 8.59 -5.76
C VAL A 76 6.22 9.96 -5.19
N ALA A 77 7.06 10.75 -5.85
CA ALA A 77 7.48 12.08 -5.39
C ALA A 77 6.33 12.99 -4.91
N PRO A 78 5.14 13.04 -5.55
CA PRO A 78 4.04 13.88 -5.07
C PRO A 78 3.55 13.54 -3.66
N LEU A 79 3.79 12.32 -3.15
CA LEU A 79 3.41 11.89 -1.80
C LEU A 79 4.21 12.61 -0.70
N GLU A 80 5.39 13.16 -1.04
CA GLU A 80 6.32 13.77 -0.08
C GLU A 80 5.71 14.91 0.74
N LYS A 81 4.72 15.60 0.18
CA LYS A 81 4.07 16.74 0.84
C LYS A 81 3.37 16.36 2.14
N ASP A 82 2.73 15.18 2.15
CA ASP A 82 1.76 14.83 3.18
C ASP A 82 2.10 13.50 3.89
N ILE A 83 3.05 12.71 3.35
CA ILE A 83 3.37 11.37 3.87
C ILE A 83 3.87 11.34 5.33
N GLY A 84 4.46 12.45 5.79
CA GLY A 84 4.94 12.60 7.17
C GLY A 84 3.80 12.78 8.20
N GLU A 85 2.56 13.03 7.76
CA GLU A 85 1.41 13.16 8.65
C GLU A 85 0.83 11.82 9.10
N TYR A 86 1.24 10.73 8.47
CA TYR A 86 0.70 9.39 8.72
C TYR A 86 1.60 8.59 9.66
N ASP A 87 0.99 7.86 10.59
CA ASP A 87 1.73 6.98 11.49
C ASP A 87 2.34 5.77 10.77
N ALA A 88 1.76 5.41 9.62
CA ALA A 88 2.24 4.39 8.70
C ALA A 88 1.61 4.53 7.31
N VAL A 89 2.29 3.98 6.31
CA VAL A 89 1.79 3.80 4.95
C VAL A 89 1.59 2.31 4.69
N LEU A 90 0.38 1.92 4.27
CA LEU A 90 0.11 0.58 3.74
C LEU A 90 0.30 0.59 2.22
N SER A 91 1.41 0.06 1.75
CA SER A 91 1.72 -0.05 0.33
C SER A 91 0.99 -1.26 -0.29
N MET A 92 0.06 -0.99 -1.19
CA MET A 92 -0.61 -1.99 -2.02
C MET A 92 0.18 -2.24 -3.33
N ALA A 93 1.50 -2.33 -3.24
CA ALA A 93 2.38 -2.63 -4.38
C ALA A 93 3.12 -3.97 -4.18
N CYS A 94 3.87 -4.36 -5.21
CA CYS A 94 4.84 -5.45 -5.08
C CYS A 94 6.05 -5.04 -4.23
N GLY A 95 6.89 -6.00 -3.88
CA GLY A 95 8.08 -5.78 -3.05
C GLY A 95 8.99 -4.64 -3.52
N VAL A 96 9.17 -4.45 -4.83
CA VAL A 96 9.99 -3.34 -5.37
C VAL A 96 9.34 -1.98 -5.08
N GLY A 97 8.02 -1.88 -5.17
CA GLY A 97 7.30 -0.65 -4.84
C GLY A 97 7.37 -0.31 -3.36
N VAL A 98 7.22 -1.33 -2.50
CA VAL A 98 7.39 -1.19 -1.04
C VAL A 98 8.80 -0.68 -0.71
N GLN A 99 9.83 -1.30 -1.28
CA GLN A 99 11.22 -0.90 -1.09
C GLN A 99 11.46 0.54 -1.53
N THR A 100 10.93 0.92 -2.70
CA THR A 100 11.09 2.28 -3.26
C THR A 100 10.51 3.35 -2.33
N LEU A 101 9.32 3.10 -1.76
CA LEU A 101 8.72 4.00 -0.77
C LEU A 101 9.55 4.04 0.53
N ALA A 102 10.01 2.88 1.01
CA ALA A 102 10.77 2.78 2.26
C ALA A 102 12.12 3.51 2.18
N GLU A 103 12.80 3.43 1.04
CA GLU A 103 14.06 4.16 0.80
C GLU A 103 13.85 5.66 0.66
N LYS A 104 12.74 6.07 0.02
CA LYS A 104 12.44 7.49 -0.20
C LYS A 104 11.94 8.19 1.06
N TYR A 105 11.12 7.52 1.86
CA TYR A 105 10.39 8.09 3.00
C TYR A 105 10.81 7.40 4.30
N MET A 106 12.08 7.54 4.67
CA MET A 106 12.70 6.81 5.79
C MET A 106 12.06 7.10 7.16
N ASP A 107 11.46 8.29 7.34
CA ASP A 107 10.84 8.70 8.60
C ASP A 107 9.42 8.13 8.79
N THR A 108 8.78 7.66 7.72
CA THR A 108 7.42 7.11 7.75
C THR A 108 7.46 5.59 7.58
N PRO A 109 6.91 4.80 8.51
CA PRO A 109 6.88 3.34 8.38
C PRO A 109 6.10 2.89 7.14
N ILE A 110 6.78 2.20 6.22
CA ILE A 110 6.16 1.61 5.02
C ILE A 110 5.89 0.12 5.26
N LEU A 111 4.63 -0.28 5.18
CA LEU A 111 4.15 -1.62 5.46
C LEU A 111 3.64 -2.28 4.18
N PRO A 112 4.05 -3.52 3.86
CA PRO A 112 3.56 -4.23 2.69
C PRO A 112 2.11 -4.69 2.91
N GLY A 113 1.20 -4.33 2.01
CA GLY A 113 -0.19 -4.82 1.98
C GLY A 113 -0.39 -6.06 1.10
N LEU A 114 0.59 -6.39 0.26
CA LEU A 114 0.55 -7.54 -0.65
C LEU A 114 1.67 -8.55 -0.37
N ASP A 115 1.40 -9.81 -0.69
CA ASP A 115 2.42 -10.84 -0.90
C ASP A 115 2.75 -10.90 -2.40
N THR A 116 4.03 -10.69 -2.75
CA THR A 116 4.49 -10.80 -4.13
C THR A 116 4.87 -12.23 -4.43
N ASN A 117 4.08 -12.90 -5.26
CA ASN A 117 4.23 -14.31 -5.57
C ASN A 117 5.11 -14.55 -6.80
N PHE A 118 5.17 -13.59 -7.73
CA PHE A 118 6.02 -13.67 -8.90
C PHE A 118 6.43 -12.29 -9.42
N MET A 119 7.65 -12.19 -9.93
CA MET A 119 8.15 -11.03 -10.64
C MET A 119 8.92 -11.46 -11.90
N GLY A 120 8.56 -10.89 -13.04
CA GLY A 120 9.24 -11.14 -14.29
C GLY A 120 9.22 -9.90 -15.18
N GLN A 121 10.34 -9.58 -15.81
CA GLN A 121 10.37 -8.55 -16.85
C GLN A 121 9.88 -9.14 -18.17
N PRO A 122 9.20 -8.36 -19.03
CA PRO A 122 9.02 -8.77 -20.42
C PRO A 122 10.38 -8.85 -21.11
N THR A 123 10.57 -9.83 -22.00
CA THR A 123 11.81 -10.01 -22.78
C THR A 123 11.89 -9.10 -23.99
N GLU A 124 10.76 -8.51 -24.39
CA GLU A 124 10.62 -7.55 -25.49
C GLU A 124 9.70 -6.39 -25.05
N PRO A 125 9.81 -5.19 -25.65
CA PRO A 125 9.09 -3.98 -25.24
C PRO A 125 7.55 -4.09 -25.27
#